data_AF-A0A920VMZ1-F1
#
_entry.id   AF-A0A920VMZ1-F1
#
_cell.length_a   1.000
_cell.length_b   1.000
_cell.length_c   1.000
_cell.angle_alpha   90.00
_cell.angle_beta   90.00
_cell.angle_gamma   90.00
#
_symmetry.space_group_name_H-M   'P 1'
#
loop_
_entity.id
_entity.type
_entity.pdbx_description
1 polymer ?
#
loop_
_entity_poly.entity_id
_entity_poly.type
_entity_poly.pdbx_seq_one_letter_code
_entity_poly.pdbx_strand_id
1 'polypeptide(L)'
;MSDWFQKFFRRNGFGLSLFMLAVVFFWIVVMIVLPQLLMRDFSFRFNWHHMAPAKMGGPEDVYTLTHYKFLIYGSPNNPDPFNIVDVTVFFRTILAAIFITGFLSRTVFPHCLLPGPGRKRR
;
A
#
# COMPACT_ATOMS: atom_id res chain seq x y z
N MET A 1 24.37 -10.08 9.37
CA MET A 1 23.56 -8.83 9.48
C MET A 1 23.76 -8.15 10.83
N SER A 2 23.84 -8.92 11.92
CA SER A 2 24.20 -8.44 13.28
C SER A 2 25.51 -7.65 13.34
N ASP A 3 26.55 -8.09 12.63
CA ASP A 3 27.88 -7.46 12.68
C ASP A 3 27.87 -6.00 12.22
N TRP A 4 27.01 -5.66 11.26
CA TRP A 4 26.89 -4.29 10.78
C TRP A 4 26.27 -3.38 11.85
N PHE A 5 25.19 -3.83 12.49
CA PHE A 5 24.55 -3.09 13.57
C PHE A 5 25.50 -2.91 14.76
N GLN A 6 26.19 -3.98 15.16
CA GLN A 6 27.19 -3.88 16.24
C GLN A 6 28.29 -2.87 15.91
N LYS A 7 28.77 -2.84 14.65
CA LYS A 7 29.77 -1.88 14.20
C LYS A 7 29.23 -0.44 14.16
N PHE A 8 27.96 -0.27 13.77
CA PHE A 8 27.26 1.03 13.77
C PHE A 8 27.11 1.59 15.20
N PHE A 9 26.56 0.80 16.12
CA PHE A 9 26.38 1.21 17.52
C PHE A 9 27.72 1.47 18.23
N ARG A 10 28.77 0.70 17.92
CA ARG A 10 30.10 0.87 18.51
C ARG A 10 30.84 2.09 17.96
N ARG A 11 30.58 2.52 16.72
CA ARG A 11 31.26 3.68 16.09
C ARG A 11 30.63 5.01 16.48
N ASN A 12 29.31 5.08 16.55
CA ASN A 12 28.58 6.33 16.79
C ASN A 12 28.16 6.48 18.26
N GLY A 13 28.31 5.44 19.08
CA GLY A 13 27.79 5.40 20.45
C GLY A 13 26.31 5.04 20.49
N PHE A 14 25.86 4.44 21.60
CA PHE A 14 24.51 3.88 21.72
C PHE A 14 23.41 4.94 21.59
N GLY A 15 23.54 6.06 22.32
CA GLY A 15 22.53 7.13 22.33
C GLY A 15 22.30 7.78 20.97
N LEU A 16 23.38 8.18 20.28
CA LEU A 16 23.30 8.82 18.97
C LEU A 16 22.75 7.86 17.90
N SER A 17 23.20 6.60 17.91
CA SER A 17 22.72 5.57 16.99
C SER A 17 21.23 5.31 17.11
N LEU A 18 20.72 5.22 18.35
CA LEU A 18 19.30 5.00 18.62
C LEU A 18 18.46 6.20 18.17
N PHE A 19 18.93 7.42 18.46
CA PHE A 19 18.25 8.64 18.04
C PHE A 19 18.12 8.72 16.52
N MET A 20 19.20 8.47 15.77
CA MET A 20 19.15 8.49 14.30
C MET A 20 18.17 7.44 13.73
N LEU A 21 18.20 6.22 14.26
CA LEU A 21 17.26 5.18 13.84
C LEU A 21 15.81 5.54 14.16
N ALA A 22 15.56 6.10 15.34
CA ALA A 22 14.23 6.52 15.76
C ALA A 22 13.68 7.64 14.88
N VAL A 23 14.48 8.66 14.55
CA VAL A 23 14.07 9.77 13.68
C VAL A 23 13.78 9.28 12.26
N VAL A 24 14.63 8.42 11.71
CA VAL A 24 14.40 7.84 10.37
C VAL A 24 13.15 6.97 10.35
N PHE A 25 12.97 6.13 11.36
CA PHE A 25 11.78 5.30 11.49
C PHE A 25 10.51 6.14 11.63
N PHE A 26 10.54 7.15 12.50
CA PHE A 26 9.45 8.10 12.65
C PHE A 26 9.11 8.76 11.32
N TRP A 27 10.12 9.18 10.55
CA TRP A 27 9.90 9.80 9.26
C TRP A 27 9.28 8.85 8.23
N ILE A 28 9.69 7.59 8.21
CA ILE A 28 9.07 6.54 7.38
C ILE A 28 7.59 6.37 7.74
N VAL A 29 7.26 6.34 9.04
CA VAL A 29 5.88 6.24 9.51
C VAL A 29 5.07 7.46 9.07
N VAL A 30 5.59 8.67 9.27
CA VAL A 30 4.89 9.90 8.88
C VAL A 30 4.70 9.99 7.37
N MET A 31 5.70 9.66 6.55
CA MET A 31 5.60 9.84 5.09
C MET A 31 4.86 8.70 4.39
N ILE A 32 4.90 7.48 4.92
CA ILE A 32 4.29 6.32 4.27
C ILE A 32 2.98 5.94 4.94
N VAL A 33 2.96 5.85 6.27
CA VAL A 33 1.78 5.32 6.99
C VAL A 33 0.71 6.40 7.15
N LEU A 34 1.08 7.66 7.43
CA LEU A 34 0.11 8.75 7.58
C LEU A 34 -0.81 8.93 6.35
N PRO A 35 -0.31 9.04 5.09
CA PRO A 35 -1.21 9.19 3.95
C PRO A 35 -2.14 7.98 3.78
N GLN A 36 -1.67 6.77 4.12
CA GLN A 36 -2.48 5.56 4.06
C GLN A 36 -3.60 5.56 5.13
N LEU A 37 -3.31 6.07 6.33
CA LEU A 37 -4.32 6.22 7.39
C LEU A 37 -5.35 7.29 7.05
N LEU A 38 -4.92 8.42 6.48
CA LEU A 38 -5.84 9.48 6.05
C LEU A 38 -6.77 9.01 4.93
N MET A 39 -6.24 8.27 3.95
CA MET A 39 -7.07 7.67 2.90
C MET A 39 -8.08 6.67 3.45
N ARG A 40 -7.68 5.87 4.45
CA ARG A 40 -8.59 4.96 5.15
C ARG A 40 -9.68 5.74 5.89
N ASP A 41 -9.32 6.80 6.60
CA ASP A 41 -10.29 7.63 7.32
C ASP A 41 -11.31 8.25 6.37
N PHE A 42 -10.84 8.80 5.25
CA PHE A 42 -11.72 9.40 4.22
C PHE A 42 -12.67 8.39 3.60
N SER A 43 -12.27 7.12 3.45
CA SER A 43 -13.16 6.08 2.90
C SER A 43 -14.41 5.82 3.75
N PHE A 44 -14.37 6.13 5.05
CA PHE A 44 -15.49 5.93 5.97
C PHE A 44 -16.36 7.18 6.12
N ARG A 45 -15.94 8.34 5.62
CA ARG A 45 -16.73 9.57 5.72
C ARG A 45 -17.80 9.60 4.64
N PHE A 46 -19.05 9.78 5.03
CA PHE A 46 -20.16 9.75 4.05
C PHE A 46 -20.05 10.85 2.99
N ASN A 47 -19.71 12.07 3.41
CA ASN A 47 -19.81 13.28 2.59
C ASN A 47 -18.47 13.93 2.21
N TRP A 48 -17.33 13.24 2.36
CA TRP A 48 -16.00 13.87 2.21
C TRP A 48 -15.82 14.67 0.90
N HIS A 49 -16.33 14.19 -0.23
CA HIS A 49 -16.19 14.88 -1.53
C HIS A 49 -17.21 16.02 -1.77
N HIS A 50 -18.33 16.02 -1.03
CA HIS A 50 -19.43 16.99 -1.22
C HIS A 50 -19.50 18.01 -0.08
N MET A 51 -18.61 17.91 0.91
CA MET A 51 -18.60 18.72 2.11
C MET A 51 -17.54 19.82 2.01
N ALA A 52 -17.94 21.06 2.29
CA ALA A 52 -16.99 22.16 2.37
C ALA A 52 -15.96 21.88 3.49
N PRO A 53 -14.65 22.16 3.30
CA PRO A 53 -13.62 21.87 4.29
C PRO A 53 -13.91 22.46 5.68
N ALA A 54 -14.61 23.60 5.74
CA ALA A 54 -15.01 24.27 6.97
C ALA A 54 -16.02 23.48 7.82
N LYS A 55 -16.69 22.47 7.26
CA LYS A 55 -17.66 21.66 7.98
C LYS A 55 -17.08 20.32 8.48
N MET A 56 -15.85 19.95 8.09
CA MET A 56 -15.20 18.72 8.57
C MET A 56 -15.05 18.77 10.10
N GLY A 57 -15.49 17.71 10.80
CA GLY A 57 -15.57 17.68 12.27
C GLY A 57 -16.83 18.30 12.88
N GLY A 58 -17.77 18.78 12.06
CA GLY A 58 -19.09 19.23 12.50
C GLY A 58 -20.09 18.09 12.72
N PRO A 59 -21.32 18.38 13.14
CA PRO A 59 -22.35 17.36 13.38
C PRO A 59 -22.77 16.58 12.11
N GLU A 60 -22.43 17.08 10.93
CA GLU A 60 -22.71 16.46 9.64
C GLU A 60 -21.62 15.45 9.19
N ASP A 61 -20.48 15.38 9.90
CA ASP A 61 -19.33 14.51 9.61
C ASP A 61 -19.53 13.12 10.22
N VAL A 62 -20.36 12.31 9.53
CA VAL A 62 -20.73 10.97 10.00
C VAL A 62 -19.91 9.88 9.33
N TYR A 63 -19.45 8.93 10.16
CA TYR A 63 -18.81 7.70 9.70
C TYR A 63 -19.87 6.71 9.23
N THR A 64 -19.69 6.16 8.04
CA THR A 64 -20.58 5.17 7.44
C THR A 64 -19.83 4.17 6.58
N LEU A 65 -20.49 3.04 6.32
CA LEU A 65 -20.03 1.99 5.43
C LEU A 65 -20.79 1.98 4.09
N THR A 66 -21.55 3.05 3.79
CA THR A 66 -22.35 3.13 2.56
C THR A 66 -21.50 2.99 1.30
N HIS A 67 -20.30 3.60 1.26
CA HIS A 67 -19.40 3.53 0.10
C HIS A 67 -18.92 2.10 -0.21
N TYR A 68 -18.72 1.28 0.83
CA TYR A 68 -18.36 -0.12 0.66
C TYR A 68 -19.51 -0.95 0.08
N LYS A 69 -20.77 -0.58 0.34
CA LYS A 69 -21.94 -1.25 -0.26
C LYS A 69 -22.00 -1.01 -1.77
N PHE A 70 -21.54 0.14 -2.26
CA PHE A 70 -21.52 0.47 -3.68
C PHE A 70 -20.56 -0.40 -4.51
N LEU A 71 -19.56 -1.03 -3.87
CA LEU A 71 -18.70 -2.00 -4.55
C LEU A 71 -19.51 -3.20 -5.08
N ILE A 72 -20.60 -3.57 -4.42
CA ILE A 72 -21.41 -4.75 -4.76
C ILE A 72 -22.69 -4.33 -5.47
N TYR A 73 -23.41 -3.35 -4.93
CA TYR A 73 -24.75 -2.98 -5.39
C TYR A 73 -24.79 -1.81 -6.38
N GLY A 74 -23.66 -1.15 -6.61
CA GLY A 74 -23.59 0.03 -7.48
C GLY A 74 -24.13 1.29 -6.81
N SER A 75 -23.89 2.43 -7.45
CA SER A 75 -24.39 3.74 -7.00
C SER A 75 -25.92 3.83 -7.16
N PRO A 76 -26.65 4.57 -6.31
CA PRO A 76 -28.10 4.76 -6.43
C PRO A 76 -28.55 5.36 -7.77
N ASN A 77 -27.61 5.97 -8.52
CA ASN A 77 -27.86 6.57 -9.83
C ASN A 77 -27.67 5.58 -11.00
N ASN A 78 -27.33 4.32 -10.72
CA ASN A 78 -27.18 3.28 -11.74
C ASN A 78 -28.51 2.52 -11.91
N PRO A 79 -29.03 2.33 -13.15
CA PRO A 79 -30.22 1.51 -13.39
C PRO A 79 -30.05 0.03 -13.00
N ASP A 80 -28.82 -0.47 -12.94
CA ASP A 80 -28.53 -1.87 -12.61
C ASP A 80 -28.45 -2.11 -11.09
N PRO A 81 -29.14 -3.14 -10.55
CA PRO A 81 -29.15 -3.43 -9.12
C PRO A 81 -27.85 -4.05 -8.57
N PHE A 82 -26.91 -4.43 -9.45
CA PHE A 82 -25.62 -5.00 -9.06
C PHE A 82 -24.48 -4.44 -9.91
N ASN A 83 -23.34 -4.16 -9.28
CA ASN A 83 -22.16 -3.61 -9.94
C ASN A 83 -21.30 -4.70 -10.59
N ILE A 84 -21.85 -5.37 -11.61
CA ILE A 84 -21.19 -6.51 -12.26
C ILE A 84 -19.87 -6.08 -12.91
N VAL A 85 -19.83 -4.89 -13.52
CA VAL A 85 -18.67 -4.41 -14.28
C VAL A 85 -17.45 -4.22 -13.36
N ASP A 86 -17.58 -3.44 -12.30
CA ASP A 86 -16.44 -3.12 -11.42
C ASP A 86 -15.96 -4.35 -10.65
N VAL A 87 -16.88 -5.18 -10.15
CA VAL A 87 -16.53 -6.43 -9.46
C VAL A 87 -15.80 -7.38 -10.41
N THR A 88 -16.26 -7.50 -11.66
CA THR A 88 -15.61 -8.38 -12.65
C THR A 88 -14.20 -7.90 -12.98
N VAL A 89 -14.00 -6.59 -13.18
CA VAL A 89 -12.67 -6.02 -13.43
C VAL A 89 -11.75 -6.24 -12.22
N PHE A 90 -12.26 -6.03 -11.00
CA PHE A 90 -11.52 -6.27 -9.77
C PHE A 90 -11.04 -7.73 -9.64
N PHE A 91 -11.90 -8.71 -9.94
CA PHE A 91 -11.48 -10.12 -9.93
C PHE A 91 -10.49 -10.44 -11.05
N ARG A 92 -10.67 -9.88 -12.25
CA ARG A 92 -9.74 -10.08 -13.37
C ARG A 92 -8.33 -9.57 -13.05
N THR A 93 -8.21 -8.44 -12.36
CA THR A 93 -6.89 -7.89 -11.98
C THR A 93 -6.22 -8.73 -10.90
N ILE A 94 -6.96 -9.23 -9.91
CA ILE A 94 -6.42 -10.15 -8.88
C ILE A 94 -5.90 -11.43 -9.54
N LEU A 95 -6.70 -12.07 -10.40
CA LEU A 95 -6.29 -13.28 -11.09
C LEU A 95 -5.06 -13.03 -11.95
N ALA A 96 -5.06 -11.95 -12.75
CA ALA A 96 -3.90 -11.57 -13.55
C ALA A 96 -2.65 -11.36 -12.71
N ALA A 97 -2.74 -10.66 -11.57
CA ALA A 97 -1.62 -10.44 -10.67
C ALA A 97 -1.05 -11.76 -10.12
N ILE A 98 -1.92 -12.67 -9.66
CA ILE A 98 -1.50 -14.00 -9.15
C ILE A 98 -0.76 -14.79 -10.24
N PHE A 99 -1.33 -14.85 -11.45
CA PHE A 99 -0.71 -15.57 -12.56
C PHE A 99 0.64 -14.97 -12.96
N ILE A 100 0.73 -13.64 -13.08
CA ILE A 100 1.97 -12.95 -13.46
C ILE A 100 3.04 -13.12 -12.39
N THR A 101 2.70 -12.93 -11.10
CA THR A 101 3.66 -13.11 -10.00
C THR A 101 4.17 -14.56 -9.94
N GLY A 102 3.27 -15.54 -10.07
CA GLY A 102 3.65 -16.96 -10.10
C GLY A 102 4.56 -17.28 -11.30
N PHE A 103 4.19 -16.82 -12.50
CA PHE A 103 4.97 -17.01 -13.72
C PHE A 103 6.36 -16.37 -13.61
N LEU A 104 6.43 -15.13 -13.14
CA LEU A 104 7.68 -14.38 -12.98
C LEU A 104 8.59 -15.08 -11.96
N SER A 105 8.04 -15.45 -10.80
CA SER A 105 8.77 -16.18 -9.78
C SER A 105 9.30 -17.53 -10.30
N ARG A 106 8.52 -18.24 -11.11
CA ARG A 106 8.91 -19.56 -11.64
C ARG A 106 9.90 -19.49 -12.80
N THR A 107 9.86 -18.46 -13.65
CA THR A 107 10.67 -18.40 -14.88
C THR A 107 11.90 -17.51 -14.74
N VAL A 108 11.74 -16.30 -14.19
CA VAL A 108 12.83 -15.32 -14.10
C VAL A 108 13.80 -15.66 -12.97
N PHE A 109 13.30 -16.14 -11.83
CA PHE A 109 14.17 -16.54 -10.72
C PHE A 109 15.21 -17.61 -11.10
N PRO A 110 14.85 -18.75 -11.73
CA PRO A 110 15.85 -19.70 -12.17
C PRO A 110 16.73 -19.17 -13.32
N HIS A 111 16.19 -18.35 -14.22
CA HIS A 111 16.97 -17.77 -15.31
C HIS A 111 18.07 -16.82 -14.80
N CYS A 112 17.80 -16.02 -13.77
CA CYS A 112 18.81 -15.19 -13.11
C CYS A 112 19.85 -16.00 -12.33
N LEU A 113 19.53 -17.23 -11.92
CA LEU A 113 20.45 -18.11 -11.20
C LEU A 113 21.37 -18.91 -12.15
N LEU A 114 21.09 -18.92 -13.46
CA LEU A 114 21.97 -19.55 -14.44
C LEU A 114 23.26 -18.72 -14.57
N PRO A 115 24.45 -19.33 -14.43
CA PRO A 115 25.69 -18.63 -14.70
C PRO A 115 25.69 -18.15 -16.16
N GLY A 116 25.89 -16.85 -16.36
CA GLY A 116 25.98 -16.28 -17.70
C GLY A 116 27.07 -16.98 -18.54
N PRO A 117 26.93 -17.04 -19.87
CA PRO A 117 27.92 -17.68 -20.73
C PRO A 117 29.28 -17.05 -20.47
N GLY A 118 30.18 -17.84 -19.89
CA GLY A 118 31.49 -17.37 -19.43
C GLY A 118 32.21 -16.65 -20.55
N ARG A 119 32.49 -15.35 -20.34
CA ARG A 119 33.38 -14.58 -21.20
C ARG A 119 34.75 -15.27 -21.14
N LYS A 120 35.09 -16.06 -22.15
CA LYS A 120 36.44 -16.62 -22.31
C LYS A 120 37.42 -15.43 -22.25
N ARG A 121 38.16 -15.33 -21.15
CA ARG A 121 39.32 -14.44 -21.04
C ARG A 121 40.29 -14.87 -22.14
N ARG A 122 40.47 -14.01 -23.15
CA ARG A 122 41.69 -13.96 -23.96
C ARG A 122 42.66 -13.04 -23.23
#